data_AF-A0A1H9VZP6-F1
#
_entry.id   AF-A0A1H9VZP6-F1
#
_cell.length_a   1.000
_cell.length_b   1.000
_cell.length_c   1.000
_cell.angle_alpha   90.00
_cell.angle_beta   90.00
_cell.angle_gamma   90.00
#
_symmetry.space_group_name_H-M   'P 1'
#
loop_
_entity.id
_entity.type
_entity.pdbx_description
1 polymer ?
#
loop_
_entity_poly.entity_id
_entity_poly.type
_entity_poly.pdbx_seq_one_letter_code
_entity_poly.pdbx_strand_id
1 'polypeptide(L)'
;MEKQSSNVWATLSFVCLFMGVAVWIPNIIFQYGYSYWLLTFILNPLGTVFGYIGKSKFGMAANILITFSFFIFMFLGYMIFGMLGGKP
;
A
#
# COMPACT_ATOMS: atom_id res chain seq x y z
N MET A 1 -12.88 3.81 -32.40
CA MET A 1 -11.75 4.35 -31.63
C MET A 1 -12.12 4.26 -30.15
N GLU A 2 -11.72 3.20 -29.45
CA GLU A 2 -12.06 2.97 -28.03
C GLU A 2 -10.81 2.46 -27.28
N LYS A 3 -9.75 3.29 -27.25
CA LYS A 3 -8.45 2.92 -26.63
C LYS A 3 -8.04 3.89 -25.50
N GLN A 4 -8.95 4.76 -25.05
CA GLN A 4 -8.61 5.83 -24.11
C GLN A 4 -9.06 5.56 -22.66
N SER A 5 -10.12 4.77 -22.42
CA SER A 5 -10.67 4.62 -21.06
C SER A 5 -9.81 3.75 -20.13
N SER A 6 -9.04 2.79 -20.67
CA SER A 6 -8.17 1.92 -19.85
C SER A 6 -7.09 2.70 -19.11
N ASN A 7 -6.62 3.81 -19.70
CA ASN A 7 -5.50 4.57 -19.15
C ASN A 7 -5.92 5.32 -17.89
N VAL A 8 -7.14 5.87 -17.83
CA VAL A 8 -7.59 6.66 -16.66
C VAL A 8 -7.72 5.77 -15.43
N TRP A 9 -8.33 4.60 -15.55
CA TRP A 9 -8.47 3.65 -14.44
C TRP A 9 -7.12 3.08 -13.99
N ALA A 10 -6.22 2.80 -14.93
CA ALA A 10 -4.86 2.40 -14.60
C ALA A 10 -4.11 3.53 -13.88
N THR A 11 -4.22 4.78 -14.34
CA THR A 11 -3.64 5.96 -13.67
C THR A 11 -4.21 6.12 -12.27
N LEU A 12 -5.52 6.00 -12.07
CA LEU A 12 -6.15 6.04 -10.74
C LEU A 12 -5.63 4.93 -9.82
N SER A 13 -5.44 3.71 -10.34
CA SER A 13 -4.82 2.61 -9.60
C SER A 13 -3.40 2.96 -9.13
N PHE A 14 -2.60 3.59 -9.99
CA PHE A 14 -1.27 4.09 -9.63
C PHE A 14 -1.32 5.23 -8.62
N VAL A 15 -2.27 6.16 -8.75
CA VAL A 15 -2.46 7.25 -7.79
C VAL A 15 -2.81 6.68 -6.41
N CYS A 16 -3.72 5.70 -6.33
CA CYS A 16 -4.03 4.98 -5.10
C CYS A 16 -2.78 4.29 -4.51
N LEU A 17 -1.96 3.66 -5.35
CA LEU A 17 -0.71 3.04 -4.92
C LEU A 17 0.26 4.05 -4.30
N PHE A 18 0.50 5.18 -4.97
CA PHE A 18 1.39 6.23 -4.47
C PHE A 18 0.84 6.89 -3.21
N MET A 19 -0.48 7.10 -3.12
CA MET A 19 -1.10 7.59 -1.88
C MET A 19 -0.95 6.57 -0.75
N GLY A 20 -1.14 5.28 -1.01
CA GLY A 20 -0.91 4.22 -0.04
C GLY A 20 0.51 4.22 0.51
N VAL A 21 1.51 4.39 -0.36
CA VAL A 21 2.91 4.56 0.04
C VAL A 21 3.16 5.88 0.77
N ALA A 22 2.52 6.98 0.36
CA ALA A 22 2.68 8.28 1.02
C ALA A 22 2.10 8.28 2.44
N VAL A 23 1.00 7.57 2.66
CA VAL A 23 0.38 7.37 3.99
C VAL A 23 1.30 6.63 4.96
N TRP A 24 2.28 5.88 4.46
CA TRP A 24 3.32 5.25 5.28
C TRP A 24 4.40 6.21 5.77
N ILE A 25 4.66 7.29 5.03
CA ILE A 25 5.74 8.22 5.33
C ILE A 25 5.62 8.77 6.77
N PRO A 26 4.44 9.21 7.24
CA PRO A 26 4.28 9.64 8.62
C PRO A 26 4.59 8.55 9.64
N ASN A 27 4.21 7.29 9.36
CA ASN A 27 4.43 6.17 10.27
C ASN A 27 5.94 5.87 10.43
N ILE A 28 6.72 6.00 9.35
CA ILE A 28 8.17 5.76 9.37
C ILE A 28 8.91 6.93 10.03
N ILE A 29 8.57 8.18 9.67
CA ILE A 29 9.29 9.38 10.12
C ILE A 29 8.94 9.75 11.55
N PHE A 30 7.66 9.81 11.90
CA PHE A 30 7.24 10.29 13.21
C PHE A 30 7.29 9.20 14.28
N GLN A 31 7.42 7.92 13.90
CA GLN A 31 7.46 6.74 14.80
C GLN A 31 6.29 6.69 15.80
N TYR A 32 5.28 7.52 15.59
CA TYR A 32 4.12 7.68 16.44
C TYR A 32 3.02 6.83 15.82
N GLY A 33 2.35 6.02 16.64
CA GLY A 33 1.30 5.07 16.23
C GLY A 33 0.01 5.73 15.76
N TYR A 34 0.09 6.81 14.99
CA TYR A 34 -1.07 7.35 14.31
C TYR A 34 -1.61 6.32 13.34
N SER A 35 -2.89 6.02 13.44
CA SER A 35 -3.58 5.02 12.63
C SER A 35 -3.79 5.47 11.17
N TYR A 36 -3.03 6.45 10.67
CA TYR A 36 -3.09 6.90 9.27
C TYR A 36 -2.82 5.77 8.30
N TRP A 37 -1.92 4.84 8.65
CA TRP A 37 -1.64 3.64 7.88
C TRP A 37 -2.89 2.78 7.61
N LEU A 38 -3.95 2.85 8.43
CA LEU A 38 -5.22 2.17 8.17
C LEU A 38 -5.91 2.65 6.88
N LEU A 39 -5.63 3.88 6.42
CA LEU A 39 -6.15 4.36 5.14
C LEU A 39 -5.67 3.51 3.97
N THR A 40 -4.54 2.81 4.09
CA THR A 40 -4.09 1.86 3.06
C THR A 40 -5.09 0.71 2.86
N PHE A 41 -5.79 0.27 3.90
CA PHE A 41 -6.86 -0.75 3.78
C PHE A 41 -8.11 -0.26 3.06
N ILE A 42 -8.23 1.05 2.83
CA ILE A 42 -9.34 1.62 2.06
C ILE A 42 -8.84 2.00 0.66
N LEU A 43 -7.77 2.79 0.59
CA LEU A 43 -7.23 3.34 -0.64
C LEU A 43 -6.68 2.26 -1.58
N ASN A 44 -6.01 1.24 -1.05
CA ASN A 44 -5.35 0.25 -1.88
C ASN A 44 -6.30 -0.83 -2.39
N PRO A 45 -7.27 -1.36 -1.63
CA PRO A 45 -8.33 -2.17 -2.22
C PRO A 45 -9.11 -1.44 -3.31
N LEU A 46 -9.40 -0.14 -3.13
CA LEU A 46 -9.95 0.70 -4.20
C LEU A 46 -9.00 0.78 -5.42
N GLY A 47 -7.71 0.99 -5.18
CA GLY A 47 -6.67 0.95 -6.21
C GLY A 47 -6.58 -0.39 -6.94
N THR A 48 -6.81 -1.51 -6.25
CA THR A 48 -6.90 -2.84 -6.85
C THR A 48 -8.12 -2.97 -7.74
N VAL A 49 -9.29 -2.48 -7.31
CA VAL A 49 -10.52 -2.45 -8.12
C VAL A 49 -10.31 -1.58 -9.36
N PHE A 50 -9.71 -0.40 -9.23
CA PHE A 50 -9.36 0.44 -10.38
C PHE A 50 -8.34 -0.22 -11.31
N GLY A 51 -7.37 -0.96 -10.75
CA GLY A 51 -6.42 -1.74 -11.52
C GLY A 51 -7.08 -2.86 -12.31
N TYR A 52 -8.08 -3.52 -11.71
CA TYR A 52 -8.88 -4.56 -12.37
C TYR A 52 -9.70 -4.00 -13.53
N ILE A 53 -10.42 -2.89 -13.31
CA ILE A 53 -11.20 -2.19 -14.35
C ILE A 53 -10.27 -1.67 -15.46
N GLY A 54 -9.11 -1.13 -15.10
CA GLY A 54 -8.09 -0.64 -16.04
C GLY A 54 -7.24 -1.73 -16.71
N LYS A 55 -7.50 -3.03 -16.41
CA LYS A 55 -6.73 -4.19 -16.89
C LYS A 55 -5.23 -4.12 -16.58
N SER A 56 -4.84 -3.37 -15.55
CA SER A 56 -3.45 -3.24 -15.10
C SER A 56 -3.14 -4.30 -14.06
N LYS A 57 -2.60 -5.44 -14.51
CA LYS A 57 -2.16 -6.53 -13.62
C LYS A 57 -1.13 -6.05 -12.60
N PHE A 58 -0.23 -5.15 -13.03
CA PHE A 58 0.77 -4.55 -12.15
C PHE A 58 0.11 -3.66 -11.09
N GLY A 59 -0.80 -2.76 -11.49
CA GLY A 59 -1.52 -1.89 -10.56
C GLY A 59 -2.32 -2.67 -9.53
N MET A 60 -2.98 -3.76 -9.94
CA MET A 60 -3.68 -4.68 -9.03
C MET A 60 -2.73 -5.31 -8.01
N ALA A 61 -1.67 -5.99 -8.49
CA ALA A 61 -0.75 -6.73 -7.63
C ALA A 61 -0.02 -5.80 -6.65
N ALA A 62 0.40 -4.63 -7.12
CA ALA A 62 1.13 -3.69 -6.30
C ALA A 62 0.23 -3.01 -5.25
N ASN A 63 -1.04 -2.71 -5.56
CA ASN A 63 -1.99 -2.23 -4.56
C ASN A 63 -2.27 -3.30 -3.47
N ILE A 64 -2.43 -4.56 -3.86
CA ILE A 64 -2.58 -5.68 -2.91
C ILE A 64 -1.34 -5.77 -2.01
N LEU A 65 -0.14 -5.72 -2.60
CA LEU A 65 1.12 -5.80 -1.85
C LEU A 65 1.25 -4.68 -0.81
N ILE A 66 0.92 -3.44 -1.17
CA ILE A 66 0.93 -2.31 -0.23
C ILE A 66 -0.15 -2.43 0.85
N THR A 67 -1.28 -3.07 0.56
CA THR A 67 -2.31 -3.37 1.59
C THR A 67 -1.74 -4.30 2.68
N PHE A 68 -0.98 -5.31 2.27
CA PHE A 68 -0.38 -6.28 3.20
C PHE A 68 0.99 -5.87 3.73
N SER A 69 1.61 -4.83 3.16
CA SER A 69 2.97 -4.42 3.52
C SER A 69 3.08 -4.09 5.00
N PHE A 70 2.01 -3.62 5.63
CA PHE A 70 2.01 -3.26 7.05
C PHE A 70 2.30 -4.43 7.95
N PHE A 71 1.62 -5.54 7.72
CA PHE A 71 1.86 -6.76 8.46
C PHE A 71 3.27 -7.30 8.22
N ILE A 72 3.75 -7.24 6.98
CA ILE A 72 5.09 -7.71 6.60
C ILE A 72 6.16 -6.91 7.33
N PHE A 73 6.11 -5.58 7.26
CA PHE A 73 7.12 -4.71 7.88
C PHE A 73 7.05 -4.76 9.41
N MET A 74 5.87 -4.80 10.03
CA MET A 74 5.76 -4.99 11.48
C MET A 74 6.36 -6.32 11.92
N PHE A 75 6.00 -7.40 11.23
CA PHE A 75 6.51 -8.74 11.55
C PHE A 75 8.04 -8.80 11.46
N LEU A 76 8.61 -8.25 10.38
CA LEU A 76 10.06 -8.18 10.22
C LEU A 76 10.71 -7.30 11.28
N GLY A 77 10.11 -6.15 11.60
CA GLY A 77 10.61 -5.25 12.65
C GLY A 77 10.68 -5.94 14.01
N TYR A 78 9.62 -6.62 14.43
CA TYR A 78 9.60 -7.37 15.69
C TYR A 78 10.55 -8.58 15.69
N MET A 79 10.64 -9.30 14.56
CA MET A 79 11.56 -10.43 14.44
C MET A 79 13.01 -9.98 14.61
N ILE A 80 13.41 -8.90 13.94
CA ILE A 80 14.76 -8.33 14.04
C ILE A 80 15.01 -7.82 15.47
N PHE A 81 14.05 -7.11 16.07
CA PHE A 81 14.17 -6.64 17.45
C PHE A 81 14.34 -7.80 18.45
N GLY A 82 13.57 -8.87 18.30
CA GLY A 82 13.69 -10.07 19.12
C GLY A 82 15.03 -10.80 18.94
N MET A 83 15.53 -10.91 17.71
CA MET A 83 16.83 -11.55 17.42
C MET A 83 18.03 -10.73 17.90
N LEU A 84 17.93 -9.39 17.90
CA LEU A 84 19.00 -8.49 18.33
C LEU A 84 19.00 -8.20 19.85
N GLY A 85 18.21 -8.96 20.63
CA GLY A 85 18.25 -8.89 22.09
C GLY A 85 17.33 -7.85 22.71
N GLY A 86 16.22 -7.52 22.03
CA GLY A 86 15.12 -6.73 22.60
C GLY A 86 14.61 -7.37 23.90
N LYS A 87 15.06 -6.84 25.04
CA LYS A 87 14.44 -7.12 26.33
C LYS A 87 13.03 -6.51 26.30
N PRO A 88 12.04 -7.21 26.88
CA PRO A 88 10.65 -6.75 26.92
C PRO A 88 10.52 -5.38 27.61
#